data_AF-A0A1F3T1U0-F1
#
_entry.id   AF-A0A1F3T1U0-F1
#
_cell.length_a   1.000
_cell.length_b   1.000
_cell.length_c   1.000
_cell.angle_alpha   90.00
_cell.angle_beta   90.00
_cell.angle_gamma   90.00
#
_symmetry.space_group_name_H-M   'P 1'
#
loop_
_entity.id
_entity.type
_entity.pdbx_description
1 polymer ?
#
loop_
_entity_poly.entity_id
_entity_poly.type
_entity_poly.pdbx_seq_one_letter_code
_entity_poly.pdbx_strand_id
1 'polypeptide(L)'
;MRFCEWFYISNQDTLVEHGNQYDPYCLCSNPVNPLIQKGHKIFVRIPFGNLANKFLSNGIGLNNPHVVSNYIKNSVGEYLIFYYRYLMRSQPFIIWTLLWGSITTVGYAMLEGLMPAMTDPITVHSRVEDIAKRSNTTPNIVWSLKELHAHPAIFSPVTILRELWLDRAGILALIVLASFIFFSVLNVFVAVSVWWFIVPILFLLPVFVYYARTVKSEIARTHRATFNAAPLSSRIANVNRVVHGHIHRERHTQFEEIEYMNTGTWSAAYHDVECTKPYGRKCFVWIKPDQNGTRIANLFEWKDPGIEMIPPGSTEEN
;
A
#
# COMPACT_ATOMS: atom_id res chain seq x y z
N MET A 1 -17.76 5.49 -21.20
CA MET A 1 -16.76 4.99 -20.24
C MET A 1 -15.58 4.45 -21.03
N ARG A 2 -14.33 4.83 -20.70
CA ARG A 2 -13.12 4.29 -21.33
C ARG A 2 -12.38 3.43 -20.29
N PHE A 3 -11.90 2.26 -20.69
CA PHE A 3 -11.09 1.38 -19.85
C PHE A 3 -9.66 1.36 -20.41
N CYS A 4 -8.71 1.83 -19.60
CA CYS A 4 -7.28 1.85 -19.92
C CYS A 4 -6.53 1.00 -18.88
N GLU A 5 -5.34 0.52 -19.22
CA GLU A 5 -4.58 -0.41 -18.37
C GLU A 5 -4.16 0.21 -17.04
N TRP A 6 -3.39 1.30 -17.07
CA TRP A 6 -2.93 1.98 -15.84
C TRP A 6 -2.96 3.50 -15.91
N PHE A 7 -3.01 4.07 -17.13
CA PHE A 7 -3.01 5.53 -17.33
C PHE A 7 -3.81 5.94 -18.56
N TYR A 8 -4.14 7.23 -18.64
CA TYR A 8 -4.81 7.85 -19.77
C TYR A 8 -4.34 9.29 -19.94
N ILE A 9 -4.10 9.72 -21.19
CA ILE A 9 -3.81 11.12 -21.52
C ILE A 9 -5.09 11.80 -22.03
N SER A 10 -5.66 12.68 -21.21
CA SER A 10 -6.85 13.46 -21.56
C SER A 10 -6.45 14.68 -22.39
N ASN A 11 -7.00 14.81 -23.61
CA ASN A 11 -6.80 15.94 -24.53
C ASN A 11 -5.36 16.47 -24.65
N GLN A 12 -4.36 15.58 -24.55
CA GLN A 12 -2.93 15.93 -24.64
C GLN A 12 -2.44 16.96 -23.60
N ASP A 13 -3.21 17.22 -22.54
CA ASP A 13 -2.85 18.20 -21.50
C ASP A 13 -2.79 17.61 -20.10
N THR A 14 -3.40 16.44 -19.89
CA THR A 14 -3.52 15.85 -18.55
C THR A 14 -3.19 14.36 -18.55
N LEU A 15 -2.21 13.95 -17.76
CA LEU A 15 -1.97 12.55 -17.41
C LEU A 15 -2.87 12.16 -16.24
N VAL A 16 -3.67 11.12 -16.42
CA VAL A 16 -4.52 10.54 -15.38
C VAL A 16 -4.06 9.13 -15.11
N GLU A 17 -3.64 8.85 -13.89
CA GLU A 17 -3.29 7.50 -13.44
C GLU A 17 -3.59 7.34 -11.96
N HIS A 18 -3.58 6.10 -11.45
CA HIS A 18 -3.80 5.89 -10.03
C HIS A 18 -2.59 6.31 -9.18
N GLY A 19 -1.37 6.20 -9.71
CA GLY A 19 -0.11 6.52 -9.00
C GLY A 19 0.50 5.34 -8.24
N ASN A 20 -0.15 4.16 -8.27
CA ASN A 20 0.36 2.95 -7.63
C ASN A 20 1.63 2.38 -8.27
N GLN A 21 1.96 2.78 -9.50
CA GLN A 21 3.18 2.30 -10.18
C GLN A 21 4.47 2.73 -9.47
N TYR A 22 4.40 3.83 -8.70
CA TYR A 22 5.52 4.36 -7.91
C TYR A 22 5.59 3.78 -6.49
N ASP A 23 4.67 2.85 -6.16
CA ASP A 23 4.62 2.18 -4.87
C ASP A 23 5.09 0.72 -5.00
N PRO A 24 6.28 0.35 -4.44
CA PRO A 24 6.81 -1.01 -4.43
C PRO A 24 5.83 -2.10 -3.98
N TYR A 25 4.88 -1.75 -3.13
CA TYR A 25 3.91 -2.66 -2.54
C TYR A 25 2.67 -2.84 -3.43
N CYS A 26 2.30 -1.83 -4.22
CA CYS A 26 1.00 -1.78 -4.92
C CYS A 26 1.09 -1.81 -6.45
N LEU A 27 2.30 -1.71 -7.01
CA LEU A 27 2.51 -1.71 -8.46
C LEU A 27 2.30 -3.09 -9.08
N CYS A 28 1.92 -3.09 -10.36
CA CYS A 28 1.91 -4.29 -11.19
C CYS A 28 3.29 -4.46 -11.82
N SER A 29 4.01 -5.54 -11.55
CA SER A 29 5.41 -5.72 -12.00
C SER A 29 5.59 -5.60 -13.52
N ASN A 30 4.54 -5.92 -14.29
CA ASN A 30 4.53 -5.70 -15.73
C ASN A 30 3.13 -5.21 -16.14
N PRO A 31 2.89 -3.90 -16.20
CA PRO A 31 1.54 -3.38 -16.50
C PRO A 31 1.13 -3.59 -17.97
N VAL A 32 2.08 -3.89 -18.87
CA VAL A 32 1.80 -4.25 -20.28
C VAL A 32 1.27 -5.69 -20.38
N ASN A 33 1.91 -6.61 -19.65
CA ASN A 33 1.57 -8.03 -19.59
C ASN A 33 1.38 -8.47 -18.13
N PRO A 34 0.22 -8.15 -17.52
CA PRO A 34 -0.02 -8.40 -16.09
C PRO A 34 -0.32 -9.86 -15.78
N LEU A 35 -0.30 -10.76 -16.76
CA LEU A 35 -0.70 -12.15 -16.63
C LEU A 35 0.49 -13.04 -16.26
N ILE A 36 0.20 -14.09 -15.47
CA ILE A 36 1.12 -15.18 -15.13
C ILE A 36 0.44 -16.51 -15.40
N GLN A 37 1.25 -17.53 -15.70
CA GLN A 37 0.77 -18.89 -15.91
C GLN A 37 1.18 -19.78 -14.72
N LYS A 38 0.19 -20.44 -14.12
CA LYS A 38 0.38 -21.41 -13.04
C LYS A 38 -0.24 -22.75 -13.46
N GLY A 39 0.58 -23.64 -13.97
CA GLY A 39 0.12 -24.87 -14.63
C GLY A 39 -0.68 -24.55 -15.89
N HIS A 40 -1.91 -25.05 -15.99
CA HIS A 40 -2.82 -24.80 -17.11
C HIS A 40 -3.71 -23.56 -16.95
N LYS A 41 -3.57 -22.81 -15.85
CA LYS A 41 -4.43 -21.66 -15.55
C LYS A 41 -3.66 -20.36 -15.71
N ILE A 42 -4.32 -19.37 -16.28
CA ILE A 42 -3.83 -18.01 -16.46
C ILE A 42 -4.47 -17.14 -15.39
N PHE A 43 -3.65 -16.33 -14.71
CA PHE A 43 -4.09 -15.42 -13.66
C PHE A 43 -3.50 -14.03 -13.88
N VAL A 44 -4.21 -13.00 -13.42
CA VAL A 44 -3.63 -11.67 -13.24
C VAL A 44 -2.69 -11.72 -12.04
N ARG A 45 -1.45 -11.26 -12.21
CA ARG A 45 -0.50 -11.12 -11.10
C ARG A 45 -1.00 -10.04 -10.15
N ILE A 46 -1.18 -10.44 -8.89
CA ILE A 46 -1.71 -9.57 -7.86
C ILE A 46 -0.54 -8.87 -7.14
N PRO A 47 -0.54 -7.52 -7.02
CA PRO A 47 0.45 -6.80 -6.23
C PRO A 47 0.44 -7.21 -4.76
N PHE A 48 1.55 -6.98 -4.05
CA PHE A 48 1.67 -7.33 -2.64
C PHE A 48 0.56 -6.69 -1.78
N GLY A 49 0.23 -5.41 -1.98
CA GLY A 49 -0.82 -4.70 -1.25
C GLY A 49 -2.19 -5.33 -1.44
N ASN A 50 -2.49 -5.87 -2.63
CA ASN A 50 -3.74 -6.58 -2.88
C ASN A 50 -3.76 -7.96 -2.20
N LEU A 51 -2.63 -8.67 -2.15
CA LEU A 51 -2.50 -9.92 -1.38
C LEU A 51 -2.66 -9.66 0.12
N ALA A 52 -2.01 -8.62 0.64
CA ALA A 52 -2.16 -8.16 2.01
C ALA A 52 -3.62 -7.79 2.30
N ASN A 53 -4.29 -7.04 1.42
CA ASN A 53 -5.71 -6.76 1.61
C ASN A 53 -6.57 -8.02 1.63
N LYS A 54 -6.29 -8.98 0.74
CA LYS A 54 -7.03 -10.23 0.62
C LYS A 54 -6.92 -11.12 1.86
N PHE A 55 -5.71 -11.27 2.41
CA PHE A 55 -5.43 -12.23 3.48
C PHE A 55 -5.28 -11.60 4.87
N LEU A 56 -5.00 -10.29 4.96
CA LEU A 56 -4.86 -9.55 6.22
C LEU A 56 -5.99 -8.56 6.44
N SER A 57 -6.18 -7.58 5.55
CA SER A 57 -7.14 -6.50 5.79
C SER A 57 -8.58 -7.03 5.90
N ASN A 58 -8.95 -8.04 5.11
CA ASN A 58 -10.24 -8.72 5.24
C ASN A 58 -10.43 -9.42 6.62
N GLY A 59 -9.34 -9.74 7.31
CA GLY A 59 -9.34 -10.38 8.62
C GLY A 59 -9.04 -9.44 9.79
N ILE A 60 -8.72 -8.15 9.53
CA ILE A 60 -8.30 -7.19 10.55
C ILE A 60 -9.44 -6.74 11.47
N GLY A 61 -10.68 -7.02 11.08
CA GLY A 61 -11.83 -6.88 11.94
C GLY A 61 -12.38 -5.48 12.07
N LEU A 62 -12.60 -5.06 13.33
CA LEU A 62 -13.05 -3.71 13.68
C LEU A 62 -11.98 -2.63 13.49
N ASN A 63 -10.78 -3.01 13.06
CA ASN A 63 -9.70 -2.07 12.81
C ASN A 63 -9.84 -1.43 11.42
N ASN A 64 -9.60 -0.12 11.35
CA ASN A 64 -9.59 0.61 10.08
C ASN A 64 -8.17 0.64 9.48
N PRO A 65 -7.92 0.00 8.31
CA PRO A 65 -6.59 -0.02 7.68
C PRO A 65 -6.15 1.34 7.12
N HIS A 66 -7.07 2.29 6.96
CA HIS A 66 -6.76 3.64 6.47
C HIS A 66 -6.28 4.60 7.57
N VAL A 67 -6.47 4.24 8.86
CA VAL A 67 -6.10 5.08 10.00
C VAL A 67 -5.12 4.31 10.88
N VAL A 68 -3.84 4.68 10.81
CA VAL A 68 -2.75 3.96 11.51
C VAL A 68 -2.99 3.86 13.02
N SER A 69 -3.48 4.93 13.65
CA SER A 69 -3.79 4.96 15.09
C SER A 69 -4.95 4.05 15.49
N ASN A 70 -5.73 3.56 14.52
CA ASN A 70 -6.83 2.64 14.78
C ASN A 70 -6.30 1.24 15.10
N TYR A 71 -5.25 0.76 14.40
CA TYR A 71 -4.66 -0.57 14.62
C TYR A 71 -3.29 -0.57 15.31
N ILE A 72 -2.55 0.55 15.33
CA ILE A 72 -1.34 0.75 16.14
C ILE A 72 -1.69 1.72 17.27
N LYS A 73 -1.93 1.18 18.47
CA LYS A 73 -2.24 1.99 19.67
C LYS A 73 -0.97 2.58 20.29
N ASN A 74 -1.10 3.73 20.95
CA ASN A 74 0.03 4.44 21.54
C ASN A 74 0.57 3.75 22.80
N SER A 75 -0.26 2.94 23.47
CA SER A 75 0.14 2.17 24.64
C SER A 75 -0.43 0.75 24.65
N VAL A 76 0.25 -0.14 25.40
CA VAL A 76 -0.21 -1.51 25.64
C VAL A 76 -1.54 -1.51 26.42
N GLY A 77 -1.73 -0.57 27.34
CA GLY A 77 -2.97 -0.44 28.12
C GLY A 77 -4.18 -0.11 27.24
N GLU A 78 -4.04 0.86 26.32
CA GLU A 78 -5.08 1.17 25.34
C GLU A 78 -5.43 -0.05 24.47
N TYR A 79 -4.41 -0.78 24.02
CA TYR A 79 -4.62 -2.01 23.24
C TYR A 79 -5.37 -3.07 24.05
N LEU A 80 -5.02 -3.30 25.32
CA LEU A 80 -5.70 -4.28 26.17
C LEU A 80 -7.16 -3.91 26.44
N ILE A 81 -7.43 -2.63 26.74
CA ILE A 81 -8.80 -2.13 26.93
C ILE A 81 -9.61 -2.31 25.64
N PHE A 82 -9.02 -1.93 24.51
CA PHE A 82 -9.64 -2.10 23.20
C PHE A 82 -9.93 -3.56 22.89
N TYR A 83 -8.94 -4.43 23.09
CA TYR A 83 -9.07 -5.86 22.87
C TYR A 83 -10.19 -6.46 23.71
N TYR A 84 -10.23 -6.17 25.02
CA TYR A 84 -11.25 -6.69 25.91
C TYR A 84 -12.65 -6.17 25.56
N ARG A 85 -12.78 -4.86 25.28
CA ARG A 85 -14.06 -4.21 25.00
C ARG A 85 -14.65 -4.59 23.64
N TYR A 86 -13.82 -4.72 22.61
CA TYR A 86 -14.29 -4.84 21.23
C TYR A 86 -13.94 -6.17 20.55
N LEU A 87 -12.74 -6.71 20.80
CA LEU A 87 -12.22 -7.87 20.04
C LEU A 87 -12.46 -9.22 20.72
N MET A 88 -12.41 -9.31 22.04
CA MET A 88 -12.48 -10.60 22.76
C MET A 88 -13.79 -11.36 22.48
N ARG A 89 -14.91 -10.63 22.31
CA ARG A 89 -16.21 -11.24 21.99
C ARG A 89 -16.42 -11.46 20.49
N SER A 90 -15.89 -10.59 19.64
CA SER A 90 -16.15 -10.60 18.20
C SER A 90 -15.12 -11.42 17.41
N GLN A 91 -13.85 -11.30 17.77
CA GLN A 91 -12.69 -11.90 17.09
C GLN A 91 -11.59 -12.28 18.11
N PRO A 92 -11.84 -13.27 19.00
CA PRO A 92 -10.87 -13.69 20.03
C PRO A 92 -9.55 -14.24 19.45
N PHE A 93 -9.56 -14.65 18.18
CA PHE A 93 -8.39 -15.20 17.48
C PHE A 93 -7.73 -14.20 16.54
N ILE A 94 -7.97 -12.88 16.69
CA ILE A 94 -7.42 -11.86 15.80
C ILE A 94 -5.89 -11.95 15.65
N ILE A 95 -5.14 -12.26 16.72
CA ILE A 95 -3.68 -12.42 16.64
C ILE A 95 -3.31 -13.60 15.72
N TRP A 96 -4.04 -14.72 15.82
CA TRP A 96 -3.84 -15.87 14.95
C TRP A 96 -4.24 -15.56 13.50
N THR A 97 -5.37 -14.89 13.31
CA THR A 97 -5.82 -14.43 11.99
C THR A 97 -4.78 -13.54 11.32
N LEU A 98 -4.21 -12.58 12.05
CA LEU A 98 -3.16 -11.69 11.54
C LEU A 98 -1.87 -12.45 11.26
N LEU A 99 -1.42 -13.32 12.18
CA LEU A 99 -0.21 -14.12 11.96
C LEU A 99 -0.34 -15.00 10.71
N TRP A 100 -1.44 -15.74 10.60
CA TRP A 100 -1.70 -16.62 9.47
C TRP A 100 -1.91 -15.84 8.17
N GLY A 101 -2.61 -14.71 8.22
CA GLY A 101 -2.78 -13.80 7.10
C GLY A 101 -1.44 -13.26 6.59
N SER A 102 -0.53 -12.89 7.50
CA SER A 102 0.81 -12.41 7.16
C SER A 102 1.64 -13.53 6.50
N ILE A 103 1.68 -14.72 7.09
CA ILE A 103 2.40 -15.87 6.54
C ILE A 103 1.87 -16.23 5.15
N THR A 104 0.54 -16.27 5.00
CA THR A 104 -0.11 -16.56 3.72
C THR A 104 0.22 -15.50 2.67
N THR A 105 0.18 -14.22 3.06
CA THR A 105 0.56 -13.10 2.18
C THR A 105 1.99 -13.24 1.68
N VAL A 106 2.95 -13.53 2.56
CA VAL A 106 4.35 -13.77 2.16
C VAL A 106 4.45 -14.97 1.23
N GLY A 107 3.81 -16.09 1.58
CA GLY A 107 3.84 -17.31 0.77
C GLY A 107 3.36 -17.05 -0.67
N TYR A 108 2.20 -16.42 -0.83
CA TYR A 108 1.67 -16.07 -2.15
C TYR A 108 2.51 -15.00 -2.86
N ALA A 109 2.98 -13.98 -2.15
CA ALA A 109 3.82 -12.94 -2.74
C ALA A 109 5.13 -13.50 -3.30
N MET A 110 5.75 -14.46 -2.61
CA MET A 110 6.96 -15.13 -3.09
C MET A 110 6.65 -16.10 -4.24
N LEU A 111 5.59 -16.91 -4.11
CA LEU A 111 5.23 -17.91 -5.12
C LEU A 111 4.80 -17.28 -6.45
N GLU A 112 3.94 -16.25 -6.41
CA GLU A 112 3.39 -15.61 -7.61
C GLU A 112 4.26 -14.46 -8.11
N GLY A 113 4.91 -13.73 -7.20
CA GLY A 113 5.74 -12.58 -7.55
C GLY A 113 6.97 -12.96 -8.38
N LEU A 114 7.55 -14.14 -8.13
CA LEU A 114 8.73 -14.64 -8.84
C LEU A 114 8.39 -15.34 -10.17
N MET A 115 7.10 -15.55 -10.49
CA MET A 115 6.74 -16.12 -11.78
C MET A 115 7.08 -15.13 -12.90
N PRO A 116 7.48 -15.58 -14.10
CA PRO A 116 7.65 -14.70 -15.25
C PRO A 116 6.29 -14.18 -15.73
N ALA A 117 6.28 -12.97 -16.28
CA ALA A 117 5.08 -12.46 -16.95
C ALA A 117 4.86 -13.24 -18.24
N MET A 118 3.59 -13.48 -18.60
CA MET A 118 3.25 -14.08 -19.88
C MET A 118 3.47 -13.06 -21.00
N THR A 119 4.66 -13.08 -21.57
CA THR A 119 5.09 -12.19 -22.65
C THR A 119 5.36 -13.00 -23.92
N ASP A 120 4.68 -12.66 -25.01
CA ASP A 120 5.02 -13.15 -26.34
C ASP A 120 5.82 -12.05 -27.09
N PRO A 121 7.10 -12.30 -27.42
CA PRO A 121 7.93 -11.34 -28.15
C PRO A 121 7.34 -10.90 -29.50
N ILE A 122 6.51 -11.73 -30.13
CA ILE A 122 5.91 -11.43 -31.44
C ILE A 122 4.75 -10.42 -31.27
N THR A 123 3.99 -10.52 -30.19
CA THR A 123 2.79 -9.68 -29.97
C THR A 123 3.03 -8.51 -29.03
N VAL A 124 4.24 -8.37 -28.45
CA VAL A 124 4.51 -7.30 -27.49
C VAL A 124 4.35 -5.90 -28.12
N HIS A 125 4.77 -5.74 -29.37
CA HIS A 125 4.65 -4.48 -30.10
C HIS A 125 3.19 -4.09 -30.33
N SER A 126 2.37 -5.02 -30.84
CA SER A 126 0.94 -4.78 -31.06
C SER A 126 0.18 -4.52 -29.75
N ARG A 127 0.58 -5.19 -28.65
CA ARG A 127 0.02 -4.93 -27.32
C ARG A 127 0.31 -3.51 -26.85
N VAL A 128 1.53 -3.02 -27.03
CA VAL A 128 1.91 -1.66 -26.65
C VAL A 128 1.25 -0.61 -27.53
N GLU A 129 1.11 -0.87 -28.83
CA GLU A 129 0.35 -0.01 -29.74
C GLU A 129 -1.12 0.10 -29.36
N ASP A 130 -1.74 -1.01 -28.95
CA ASP A 130 -3.13 -1.01 -28.48
C ASP A 130 -3.30 -0.23 -27.16
N ILE A 131 -2.37 -0.39 -26.21
CA ILE A 131 -2.35 0.42 -24.98
C ILE A 131 -2.20 1.90 -25.34
N ALA A 132 -1.26 2.24 -26.20
CA ALA A 132 -1.02 3.62 -26.63
C ALA A 132 -2.29 4.24 -27.24
N LYS A 133 -2.97 3.51 -28.12
CA LYS A 133 -4.23 3.93 -28.74
C LYS A 133 -5.33 4.17 -27.71
N ARG A 134 -5.50 3.26 -26.74
CA ARG A 134 -6.53 3.38 -25.69
C ARG A 134 -6.22 4.50 -24.69
N SER A 135 -4.94 4.71 -24.38
CA SER A 135 -4.44 5.77 -23.52
C SER A 135 -4.25 7.11 -24.22
N ASN A 136 -4.61 7.24 -25.51
CA ASN A 136 -4.51 8.45 -26.32
C ASN A 136 -3.07 9.01 -26.41
N THR A 137 -2.12 8.13 -26.69
CA THR A 137 -0.69 8.43 -26.70
C THR A 137 0.08 7.60 -27.74
N THR A 138 1.42 7.64 -27.69
CA THR A 138 2.32 6.88 -28.58
C THR A 138 2.97 5.68 -27.86
N PRO A 139 3.39 4.63 -28.58
CA PRO A 139 4.12 3.50 -28.00
C PRO A 139 5.35 3.89 -27.17
N ASN A 140 6.05 4.94 -27.56
CA ASN A 140 7.24 5.41 -26.84
C ASN A 140 6.89 5.93 -25.44
N ILE A 141 5.77 6.65 -25.30
CA ILE A 141 5.30 7.13 -24.00
C ILE A 141 4.90 5.94 -23.11
N VAL A 142 4.24 4.92 -23.68
CA VAL A 142 3.88 3.69 -22.95
C VAL A 142 5.13 3.00 -22.40
N TRP A 143 6.17 2.83 -23.21
CA TRP A 143 7.44 2.24 -22.75
C TRP A 143 8.10 3.09 -21.67
N SER A 144 8.21 4.40 -21.88
CA SER A 144 8.85 5.31 -20.92
C SER A 144 8.11 5.36 -19.58
N LEU A 145 6.78 5.41 -19.58
CA LEU A 145 5.98 5.36 -18.35
C LEU A 145 6.05 3.99 -17.67
N LYS A 146 6.11 2.90 -18.45
CA LYS A 146 6.31 1.56 -17.90
C LYS A 146 7.64 1.49 -17.14
N GLU A 147 8.72 2.07 -17.65
CA GLU A 147 10.04 2.05 -16.98
C GLU A 147 10.13 2.99 -15.77
N LEU A 148 9.17 3.89 -15.58
CA LEU A 148 9.12 4.79 -14.41
C LEU A 148 8.59 4.09 -13.13
N HIS A 149 8.17 2.82 -13.20
CA HIS A 149 7.66 2.13 -12.02
C HIS A 149 8.75 1.91 -10.95
N ALA A 150 8.32 1.79 -9.69
CA ALA A 150 9.22 1.42 -8.60
C ALA A 150 9.64 -0.06 -8.71
N HIS A 151 10.74 -0.43 -8.08
CA HIS A 151 11.11 -1.84 -7.99
C HIS A 151 10.16 -2.59 -7.05
N PRO A 152 9.52 -3.71 -7.46
CA PRO A 152 8.56 -4.43 -6.64
C PRO A 152 9.14 -4.92 -5.30
N ALA A 153 8.40 -4.76 -4.20
CA ALA A 153 8.80 -5.20 -2.86
C ALA A 153 8.93 -6.73 -2.72
N ILE A 154 8.27 -7.49 -3.61
CA ILE A 154 8.35 -8.96 -3.70
C ILE A 154 9.79 -9.47 -3.88
N PHE A 155 10.68 -8.67 -4.46
CA PHE A 155 12.09 -9.01 -4.62
C PHE A 155 12.95 -8.66 -3.40
N SER A 156 12.34 -8.08 -2.37
CA SER A 156 12.98 -7.72 -1.09
C SER A 156 12.24 -8.42 0.07
N PRO A 157 12.44 -9.73 0.30
CA PRO A 157 11.69 -10.49 1.31
C PRO A 157 11.79 -9.89 2.71
N VAL A 158 12.95 -9.34 3.09
CA VAL A 158 13.16 -8.69 4.39
C VAL A 158 12.24 -7.48 4.57
N THR A 159 12.04 -6.70 3.51
CA THR A 159 11.14 -5.54 3.51
C THR A 159 9.69 -5.98 3.73
N ILE A 160 9.25 -7.02 3.03
CA ILE A 160 7.91 -7.61 3.23
C ILE A 160 7.72 -8.13 4.66
N LEU A 161 8.71 -8.86 5.19
CA LEU A 161 8.62 -9.39 6.56
C LEU A 161 8.52 -8.28 7.61
N ARG A 162 9.27 -7.17 7.41
CA ARG A 162 9.22 -5.98 8.28
C ARG A 162 7.87 -5.29 8.25
N GLU A 163 7.31 -5.09 7.06
CA GLU A 163 6.01 -4.43 6.91
C GLU A 163 4.88 -5.26 7.53
N LEU A 164 4.98 -6.59 7.45
CA LEU A 164 4.02 -7.54 8.03
C LEU A 164 4.28 -7.92 9.50
N TRP A 165 5.26 -7.28 10.16
CA TRP A 165 5.68 -7.59 11.55
C TRP A 165 6.16 -9.03 11.79
N LEU A 166 6.41 -9.80 10.72
CA LEU A 166 6.88 -11.18 10.82
C LEU A 166 8.33 -11.28 11.27
N ASP A 167 9.14 -10.27 10.99
CA ASP A 167 10.51 -10.15 11.51
C ASP A 167 10.51 -10.07 13.05
N ARG A 168 9.69 -9.18 13.62
CA ARG A 168 9.52 -9.00 15.07
C ARG A 168 8.94 -10.25 15.70
N ALA A 169 7.90 -10.84 15.09
CA ALA A 169 7.32 -12.09 15.56
C ALA A 169 8.36 -13.23 15.57
N GLY A 170 9.16 -13.34 14.52
CA GLY A 170 10.24 -14.32 14.41
C GLY A 170 11.35 -14.13 15.45
N ILE A 171 11.80 -12.89 15.67
CA ILE A 171 12.81 -12.57 16.70
C ILE A 171 12.28 -12.90 18.09
N LEU A 172 11.03 -12.52 18.40
CA LEU A 172 10.42 -12.83 19.70
C LEU A 172 10.29 -14.35 19.89
N ALA A 173 9.83 -15.08 18.86
CA ALA A 173 9.75 -16.53 18.90
C ALA A 173 11.12 -17.18 19.11
N LEU A 174 12.17 -16.66 18.45
CA LEU A 174 13.54 -17.14 18.63
C LEU A 174 14.06 -16.91 20.06
N ILE A 175 13.81 -15.73 20.64
CA ILE A 175 14.16 -15.43 22.04
C ILE A 175 13.49 -16.43 22.99
N VAL A 176 12.19 -16.67 22.82
CA VAL A 176 11.43 -17.61 23.66
C VAL A 176 11.94 -19.03 23.48
N LEU A 177 12.11 -19.48 22.23
CA LEU A 177 12.54 -20.84 21.91
C LEU A 177 13.97 -21.11 22.38
N ALA A 178 14.90 -20.20 22.12
CA ALA A 178 16.29 -20.34 22.56
C ALA A 178 16.40 -20.38 24.09
N SER A 179 15.63 -19.52 24.77
CA SER A 179 15.55 -19.52 26.23
C SER A 179 15.01 -20.85 26.76
N PHE A 180 13.92 -21.35 26.17
CA PHE A 180 13.31 -22.62 26.57
C PHE A 180 14.25 -23.81 26.32
N ILE A 181 14.88 -23.89 25.15
CA ILE A 181 15.84 -24.95 24.80
C ILE A 181 17.03 -24.91 25.75
N PHE A 182 17.62 -23.74 25.99
CA PHE A 182 18.77 -23.57 26.88
C PHE A 182 18.48 -24.10 28.28
N PHE A 183 17.35 -23.69 28.88
CA PHE A 183 16.98 -24.17 30.23
C PHE A 183 16.51 -25.61 30.26
N SER A 184 15.90 -26.12 29.19
CA SER A 184 15.55 -27.54 29.08
C SER A 184 16.80 -28.42 29.04
N VAL A 185 17.82 -28.01 28.28
CA VAL A 185 19.13 -28.70 28.24
C VAL A 185 19.86 -28.56 29.57
N LEU A 186 19.88 -27.37 30.16
CA LEU A 186 20.50 -27.14 31.48
C LEU A 186 19.87 -28.02 32.56
N ASN A 187 18.55 -28.19 32.53
CA ASN A 187 17.82 -29.01 33.51
C ASN A 187 18.23 -30.50 33.48
N VAL A 188 18.84 -30.97 32.39
CA VAL A 188 19.40 -32.34 32.31
C VAL A 188 20.65 -32.48 33.20
N PHE A 189 21.43 -31.41 33.35
CA PHE A 189 22.70 -31.42 34.08
C PHE A 189 22.59 -30.86 35.49
N VAL A 190 21.69 -29.89 35.69
CA VAL A 190 21.48 -29.19 36.97
C VAL A 190 20.00 -29.12 37.22
N ALA A 191 19.51 -29.52 38.39
CA ALA A 191 18.10 -29.46 38.74
C ALA A 191 17.63 -27.99 38.87
N VAL A 192 17.29 -27.38 37.73
CA VAL A 192 16.84 -25.99 37.62
C VAL A 192 15.39 -26.02 37.17
N SER A 193 14.52 -25.32 37.90
CA SER A 193 13.11 -25.20 37.51
C SER A 193 12.98 -24.72 36.07
N VAL A 194 12.09 -25.37 35.29
CA VAL A 194 11.88 -25.00 33.88
C VAL A 194 11.51 -23.53 33.73
N TRP A 195 10.84 -22.93 34.72
CA TRP A 195 10.41 -21.53 34.75
C TRP A 195 11.54 -20.50 34.67
N TRP A 196 12.80 -20.89 34.91
CA TRP A 196 13.95 -20.01 34.77
C TRP A 196 14.16 -19.52 33.33
N PHE A 197 13.56 -20.15 32.32
CA PHE A 197 13.56 -19.67 30.94
C PHE A 197 12.92 -18.28 30.77
N ILE A 198 12.12 -17.80 31.73
CA ILE A 198 11.55 -16.45 31.72
C ILE A 198 12.64 -15.38 31.92
N VAL A 199 13.69 -15.68 32.69
CA VAL A 199 14.76 -14.72 33.00
C VAL A 199 15.47 -14.17 31.74
N PRO A 200 15.99 -15.00 30.82
CA PRO A 200 16.59 -14.49 29.58
C PRO A 200 15.57 -13.78 28.69
N ILE A 201 14.29 -14.18 28.69
CA ILE A 201 13.23 -13.48 27.96
C ILE A 201 13.10 -12.05 28.48
N LEU A 202 12.94 -11.87 29.80
CA LEU A 202 12.83 -10.55 30.42
C LEU A 202 14.10 -9.70 30.21
N PHE A 203 15.27 -10.33 30.23
CA PHE A 203 16.55 -9.65 29.98
C PHE A 203 16.70 -9.19 28.52
N LEU A 204 16.23 -9.97 27.55
CA LEU A 204 16.31 -9.63 26.12
C LEU A 204 15.14 -8.76 25.64
N LEU A 205 14.07 -8.66 26.43
CA LEU A 205 12.89 -7.89 26.07
C LEU A 205 13.19 -6.39 25.81
N PRO A 206 14.02 -5.68 26.59
CA PRO A 206 14.40 -4.30 26.29
C PRO A 206 15.09 -4.15 24.92
N VAL A 207 15.95 -5.10 24.54
CA VAL A 207 16.63 -5.12 23.23
C VAL A 207 15.61 -5.34 22.12
N PHE A 208 14.68 -6.28 22.31
CA PHE A 208 13.58 -6.52 21.38
C PHE A 208 12.68 -5.28 21.21
N VAL A 209 12.29 -4.63 22.30
CA VAL A 209 11.45 -3.42 22.27
C VAL A 209 12.17 -2.27 21.59
N TYR A 210 13.47 -2.10 21.85
CA TYR A 210 14.30 -1.12 21.15
C TYR A 210 14.29 -1.36 19.64
N TYR A 211 14.57 -2.59 19.20
CA TYR A 211 14.49 -2.97 17.79
C TYR A 211 13.10 -2.75 17.18
N ALA A 212 12.05 -3.19 17.88
CA ALA A 212 10.68 -3.07 17.39
C ALA A 212 10.27 -1.60 17.19
N ARG A 213 10.81 -0.67 18.00
CA ARG A 213 10.56 0.78 17.85
C ARG A 213 11.38 1.45 16.75
N THR A 214 12.55 0.91 16.38
CA THR A 214 13.41 1.53 15.35
C THR A 214 12.94 1.20 13.93
N VAL A 215 12.26 0.07 13.73
CA VAL A 215 11.68 -0.31 12.43
C VAL A 215 10.47 0.58 12.10
N LYS A 216 10.67 1.53 11.19
CA LYS A 216 9.62 2.42 10.66
C LYS A 216 9.00 1.81 9.40
N SER A 217 7.68 1.97 9.22
CA SER A 217 7.00 1.60 7.97
C SER A 217 7.51 2.47 6.82
N GLU A 218 7.66 1.86 5.64
CA GLU A 218 8.15 2.56 4.46
C GLU A 218 7.03 3.30 3.70
N ILE A 219 5.77 3.13 4.09
CA ILE A 219 4.58 3.71 3.43
C ILE A 219 4.72 5.23 3.24
N ALA A 220 5.17 5.94 4.28
CA ALA A 220 5.35 7.40 4.21
C ALA A 220 6.43 7.81 3.18
N ARG A 221 7.50 7.01 3.07
CA ARG A 221 8.55 7.22 2.06
C ARG A 221 7.98 6.98 0.66
N THR A 222 7.12 5.98 0.52
CA THR A 222 6.46 5.65 -0.73
C THR A 222 5.50 6.74 -1.19
N HIS A 223 4.69 7.32 -0.30
CA HIS A 223 3.80 8.43 -0.65
C HIS A 223 4.58 9.64 -1.22
N ARG A 224 5.75 9.93 -0.63
CA ARG A 224 6.64 10.97 -1.14
C ARG A 224 7.24 10.60 -2.49
N ALA A 225 7.62 9.34 -2.71
CA ALA A 225 8.12 8.87 -3.99
C ALA A 225 7.06 9.01 -5.11
N THR A 226 5.81 8.61 -4.84
CA THR A 226 4.68 8.79 -5.77
C THR A 226 4.45 10.26 -6.14
N PHE A 227 4.50 11.17 -5.18
CA PHE A 227 4.38 12.60 -5.44
C PHE A 227 5.55 13.14 -6.28
N ASN A 228 6.78 12.75 -5.93
CA ASN A 228 7.99 13.21 -6.62
C ASN A 228 8.16 12.61 -8.03
N ALA A 229 7.45 11.53 -8.36
CA ALA A 229 7.45 10.97 -9.71
C ALA A 229 6.62 11.79 -10.71
N ALA A 230 5.67 12.61 -10.22
CA ALA A 230 4.74 13.33 -11.08
C ALA A 230 5.39 14.27 -12.11
N PRO A 231 6.44 15.06 -11.80
CA PRO A 231 7.09 15.90 -12.81
C PRO A 231 7.83 15.11 -13.88
N LEU A 232 8.32 13.91 -13.56
CA LEU A 232 8.97 13.06 -14.56
C LEU A 232 7.91 12.37 -15.44
N SER A 233 6.82 11.88 -14.86
CA SER A 233 5.73 11.27 -15.62
C SER A 233 5.05 12.30 -16.54
N SER A 234 4.91 13.55 -16.11
CA SER A 234 4.38 14.63 -16.95
C SER A 234 5.29 14.98 -18.13
N ARG A 235 6.61 15.07 -17.92
CA ARG A 235 7.60 15.30 -18.99
C ARG A 235 7.61 14.16 -20.00
N ILE A 236 7.52 12.91 -19.55
CA ILE A 236 7.40 11.74 -20.42
C ILE A 236 6.11 11.79 -21.23
N ALA A 237 4.98 12.10 -20.58
CA ALA A 237 3.68 12.19 -21.24
C ALA A 237 3.48 13.47 -22.06
N ASN A 238 4.41 14.43 -21.98
CA ASN A 238 4.34 15.75 -22.58
C ASN A 238 3.05 16.52 -22.19
N VAL A 239 2.76 16.57 -20.90
CA VAL A 239 1.58 17.24 -20.32
C VAL A 239 1.99 18.20 -19.22
N ASN A 240 1.12 19.18 -18.92
CA ASN A 240 1.34 20.15 -17.84
C ASN A 240 0.52 19.85 -16.57
N ARG A 241 -0.30 18.79 -16.59
CA ARG A 241 -1.15 18.39 -15.48
C ARG A 241 -1.09 16.90 -15.22
N VAL A 242 -1.06 16.54 -13.94
CA VAL A 242 -1.07 15.16 -13.47
C VAL A 242 -2.18 14.97 -12.43
N VAL A 243 -3.01 13.97 -12.61
CA VAL A 243 -4.04 13.54 -11.66
C VAL A 243 -3.69 12.14 -11.17
N HIS A 244 -3.40 12.04 -9.87
CA HIS A 244 -3.12 10.79 -9.15
C HIS A 244 -4.24 10.43 -8.16
N GLY A 245 -4.18 9.21 -7.64
CA GLY A 245 -4.87 8.77 -6.44
C GLY A 245 -3.88 8.08 -5.49
N HIS A 246 -4.20 6.88 -5.04
CA HIS A 246 -3.31 5.93 -4.34
C HIS A 246 -2.84 6.31 -2.93
N ILE A 247 -2.41 7.54 -2.67
CA ILE A 247 -1.88 7.96 -1.36
C ILE A 247 -2.96 8.31 -0.32
N HIS A 248 -4.23 8.28 -0.72
CA HIS A 248 -5.42 8.53 0.12
C HIS A 248 -5.43 9.91 0.80
N ARG A 249 -4.68 10.87 0.27
CA ARG A 249 -4.65 12.27 0.72
C ARG A 249 -4.92 13.18 -0.45
N GLU A 250 -5.98 13.95 -0.34
CA GLU A 250 -6.35 14.92 -1.36
C GLU A 250 -5.32 16.06 -1.42
N ARG A 251 -5.05 16.53 -2.63
CA ARG A 251 -4.08 17.61 -2.85
C ARG A 251 -4.39 18.30 -4.16
N HIS A 252 -4.31 19.62 -4.20
CA HIS A 252 -4.27 20.40 -5.44
C HIS A 252 -3.16 21.43 -5.29
N THR A 253 -2.10 21.32 -6.07
CA THR A 253 -0.94 22.20 -5.92
C THR A 253 -0.20 22.36 -7.24
N GLN A 254 0.53 23.48 -7.37
CA GLN A 254 1.57 23.60 -8.38
C GLN A 254 2.86 23.01 -7.82
N PHE A 255 3.43 22.05 -8.53
CA PHE A 255 4.66 21.37 -8.14
C PHE A 255 5.62 21.34 -9.32
N GLU A 256 6.78 21.98 -9.17
CA GLU A 256 7.65 22.33 -10.29
C GLU A 256 6.86 23.09 -11.38
N GLU A 257 6.85 22.60 -12.61
CA GLU A 257 6.17 23.20 -13.76
C GLU A 257 4.81 22.54 -14.05
N ILE A 258 4.27 21.75 -13.11
CA ILE A 258 3.02 21.00 -13.31
C ILE A 258 1.93 21.25 -12.27
N GLU A 259 0.70 21.28 -12.77
CA GLU A 259 -0.49 21.22 -11.94
C GLU A 259 -0.71 19.78 -11.46
N TYR A 260 -0.49 19.53 -10.17
CA TYR A 260 -0.67 18.23 -9.55
C TYR A 260 -1.96 18.18 -8.75
N MET A 261 -2.76 17.14 -8.99
CA MET A 261 -3.94 16.84 -8.18
C MET A 261 -3.93 15.39 -7.70
N ASN A 262 -4.40 15.18 -6.47
CA ASN A 262 -4.70 13.88 -5.92
C ASN A 262 -6.14 13.87 -5.38
N THR A 263 -6.93 12.86 -5.76
CA THR A 263 -8.33 12.74 -5.34
C THR A 263 -8.51 12.19 -3.92
N GLY A 264 -7.43 11.77 -3.24
CA GLY A 264 -7.54 11.24 -1.89
C GLY A 264 -8.24 9.88 -1.85
N THR A 265 -9.19 9.71 -0.93
CA THR A 265 -9.90 8.45 -0.68
C THR A 265 -11.41 8.58 -0.90
N TRP A 266 -12.00 7.55 -1.51
CA TRP A 266 -13.46 7.38 -1.59
C TRP A 266 -13.98 6.32 -0.61
N SER A 267 -13.08 5.56 0.02
CA SER A 267 -13.43 4.56 1.02
C SER A 267 -14.03 5.26 2.24
N ALA A 268 -15.12 4.71 2.77
CA ALA A 268 -15.63 5.11 4.07
C ALA A 268 -14.62 4.70 5.15
N ALA A 269 -13.94 5.69 5.73
CA ALA A 269 -12.94 5.50 6.76
C ALA A 269 -13.29 6.39 7.95
N TYR A 270 -12.98 5.91 9.15
CA TYR A 270 -13.26 6.60 10.42
C TYR A 270 -12.06 6.52 11.37
N HIS A 271 -11.87 7.56 12.17
CA HIS A 271 -10.84 7.59 13.20
C HIS A 271 -11.16 6.65 14.38
N ASP A 272 -12.44 6.42 14.64
CA ASP A 272 -12.98 5.61 15.73
C ASP A 272 -13.70 4.35 15.21
N VAL A 273 -13.90 3.37 16.09
CA VAL A 273 -14.53 2.09 15.74
C VAL A 273 -16.06 2.19 15.69
N GLU A 274 -16.63 3.17 16.38
CA GLU A 274 -18.05 3.51 16.35
C GLU A 274 -18.47 4.26 15.07
N CYS A 275 -17.52 4.55 14.17
CA CYS A 275 -17.74 5.24 12.91
C CYS A 275 -18.40 6.63 13.07
N THR A 276 -18.02 7.38 14.11
CA THR A 276 -18.57 8.71 14.40
C THR A 276 -17.72 9.86 13.86
N LYS A 277 -16.42 9.63 13.63
CA LYS A 277 -15.45 10.63 13.16
C LYS A 277 -14.89 10.22 11.79
N PRO A 278 -15.45 10.71 10.68
CA PRO A 278 -15.00 10.34 9.34
C PRO A 278 -13.53 10.75 9.10
N TYR A 279 -12.84 10.02 8.24
CA TYR A 279 -11.47 10.26 7.81
C TYR A 279 -11.43 10.62 6.33
N GLY A 280 -10.73 11.73 6.02
CA GLY A 280 -10.54 12.24 4.67
C GLY A 280 -11.81 12.80 4.05
N ARG A 281 -11.66 13.29 2.81
CA ARG A 281 -12.74 13.89 2.01
C ARG A 281 -12.99 13.08 0.75
N LYS A 282 -14.26 12.96 0.36
CA LYS A 282 -14.66 12.26 -0.88
C LYS A 282 -14.43 13.19 -2.07
N CYS A 283 -13.21 13.21 -2.60
CA CYS A 283 -12.84 14.21 -3.60
C CYS A 283 -12.82 13.66 -5.03
N PHE A 284 -13.16 14.50 -6.00
CA PHE A 284 -13.02 14.21 -7.42
C PHE A 284 -12.42 15.41 -8.16
N VAL A 285 -11.70 15.15 -9.25
CA VAL A 285 -11.20 16.20 -10.13
C VAL A 285 -12.20 16.42 -11.26
N TRP A 286 -12.56 17.68 -11.49
CA TRP A 286 -13.38 18.07 -12.63
C TRP A 286 -12.57 18.97 -13.57
N ILE A 287 -12.43 18.54 -14.82
CA ILE A 287 -11.67 19.27 -15.84
C ILE A 287 -12.62 19.71 -16.95
N LYS A 288 -12.77 21.02 -17.13
CA LYS A 288 -13.70 21.63 -18.08
C LYS A 288 -13.00 22.71 -18.94
N PRO A 289 -13.50 22.99 -20.15
CA PRO A 289 -13.05 24.16 -20.90
C PRO A 289 -13.42 25.46 -20.16
N ASP A 290 -12.55 26.44 -20.26
CA ASP A 290 -12.75 27.82 -19.85
C ASP A 290 -13.16 28.69 -21.06
N GLN A 291 -13.51 29.96 -20.82
CA GLN A 291 -13.94 30.92 -21.84
C GLN A 291 -12.91 31.11 -22.97
N ASN A 292 -11.62 30.95 -22.66
CA ASN A 292 -10.53 31.08 -23.62
C ASN A 292 -10.22 29.77 -24.37
N GLY A 293 -11.01 28.71 -24.18
CA GLY A 293 -10.78 27.38 -24.77
C GLY A 293 -9.67 26.57 -24.09
N THR A 294 -8.96 27.13 -23.12
CA THR A 294 -8.04 26.40 -22.23
C THR A 294 -8.83 25.51 -21.27
N ARG A 295 -8.22 24.44 -20.76
CA ARG A 295 -8.89 23.55 -19.79
C ARG A 295 -8.45 23.89 -18.38
N ILE A 296 -9.43 24.15 -17.51
CA ILE A 296 -9.22 24.34 -16.08
C ILE A 296 -9.60 23.07 -15.34
N ALA A 297 -8.78 22.68 -14.38
CA ALA A 297 -9.03 21.57 -13.49
C ALA A 297 -9.21 22.10 -12.07
N ASN A 298 -10.21 21.57 -11.36
CA ASN A 298 -10.40 21.87 -9.95
C ASN A 298 -10.69 20.57 -9.21
N LEU A 299 -10.24 20.52 -7.96
CA LEU A 299 -10.56 19.46 -7.03
C LEU A 299 -11.84 19.84 -6.27
N PHE A 300 -12.79 18.91 -6.19
CA PHE A 300 -14.07 19.11 -5.50
C PHE A 300 -14.27 18.05 -4.44
N GLU A 301 -14.78 18.46 -3.27
CA GLU A 301 -15.34 17.57 -2.26
C GLU A 301 -16.81 17.30 -2.59
N TRP A 302 -17.20 16.02 -2.55
CA TRP A 302 -18.60 15.62 -2.61
C TRP A 302 -19.26 15.74 -1.23
N LYS A 303 -20.32 16.54 -1.13
CA LYS A 303 -21.16 16.69 0.07
C LYS A 303 -22.56 16.14 -0.20
N ASP A 304 -23.24 15.66 0.83
CA ASP A 304 -24.62 15.20 0.69
C ASP A 304 -25.57 16.17 1.42
N PRO A 305 -26.27 17.07 0.72
CA PRO A 305 -26.22 17.35 -0.73
C PRO A 305 -25.14 18.37 -1.13
N GLY A 306 -24.62 18.27 -2.36
CA GLY A 306 -23.82 19.31 -3.02
C GLY A 306 -22.36 18.96 -3.32
N ILE A 307 -21.62 19.94 -3.82
CA ILE A 307 -20.17 19.83 -4.07
C ILE A 307 -19.50 21.12 -3.65
N GLU A 308 -18.31 21.04 -3.08
CA GLU A 308 -17.51 22.20 -2.68
C GLU A 308 -16.15 22.17 -3.36
N MET A 309 -15.70 23.31 -3.88
CA MET A 309 -14.38 23.41 -4.48
C MET A 309 -13.31 23.46 -3.39
N ILE A 310 -12.29 22.63 -3.53
CA ILE A 310 -11.09 22.65 -2.68
C ILE A 310 -10.08 23.60 -3.36
N PRO A 311 -9.70 24.72 -2.73
CA PRO A 311 -8.80 25.69 -3.35
C PRO A 311 -7.38 25.11 -3.51
N PRO A 312 -6.65 25.51 -4.57
CA PRO A 312 -5.24 25.15 -4.71
C PRO A 312 -4.42 25.57 -3.49
N GLY A 313 -3.45 24.74 -3.10
CA GLY A 313 -2.61 24.97 -1.92
C GLY A 313 -3.24 24.55 -0.60
N SER A 314 -4.52 24.16 -0.57
CA SER A 314 -5.08 23.50 0.60
C SER A 314 -4.58 22.05 0.65
N THR A 315 -3.84 21.75 1.70
CA THR A 315 -3.47 20.39 2.10
C THR A 315 -4.03 20.15 3.49
N GLU A 316 -4.63 19.00 3.73
CA GLU A 316 -4.70 18.45 5.09
C GLU A 316 -3.28 18.06 5.52
N GLU A 317 -2.47 19.05 5.92
CA GLU A 317 -1.34 18.82 6.81
C GLU A 317 -1.88 18.83 8.25
N ASN A 318 -2.44 17.68 8.65
CA ASN A 318 -2.58 17.28 10.05
C ASN A 318 -1.89 15.93 10.24
#